data_AF-A0AAD1TAQ3-F1
#
_entry.id   AF-A0AAD1TAQ3-F1
#
_cell.length_a   1.000
_cell.length_b   1.000
_cell.length_c   1.000
_cell.angle_alpha   90.00
_cell.angle_beta   90.00
_cell.angle_gamma   90.00
#
_symmetry.space_group_name_H-M   'P 1'
#
loop_
_entity.id
_entity.type
_entity.pdbx_description
1 polymer ?
#
loop_
_entity_poly.entity_id
_entity_poly.type
_entity_poly.pdbx_seq_one_letter_code
_entity_poly.pdbx_strand_id
1 'polypeptide(L)'
;MTWVEPLLAPQIQYSQFISNGNRHYRDLPDVTYSKEDQVKALQHELESLIRVHEISKGTVISLQRQISLQECQLRRSESEKDTLQRHLKERIIQIKAMSSKFSRLREEGNHEEMMAAIRKENCDIKELVLELKSELIKQNDKIDEFKTQVLGLQKETIECQTEINKLKEEKHNIQSKAEDLEYSELHVKMDLESLKTRFEKFRSKIIQITFSAPGATIPKVELTDDDILEAMQ
;
A
#
# COMPACT_ATOMS: atom_id res chain seq x y z
N MET A 1 38.58 128.81 -53.92
CA MET A 1 39.28 130.11 -53.87
C MET A 1 40.07 130.11 -52.57
N THR A 2 41.35 129.76 -52.65
CA THR A 2 42.56 130.64 -52.53
C THR A 2 43.04 130.67 -51.07
N TRP A 3 44.17 130.02 -50.68
CA TRP A 3 45.59 130.46 -50.85
C TRP A 3 45.77 131.89 -50.31
N VAL A 4 46.71 132.28 -49.43
CA VAL A 4 48.05 131.83 -48.98
C VAL A 4 48.35 132.53 -47.62
N GLU A 5 49.23 131.94 -46.82
CA GLU A 5 50.29 132.56 -45.95
C GLU A 5 50.77 134.00 -46.35
N PRO A 6 51.53 134.79 -45.54
CA PRO A 6 52.73 134.32 -44.80
C PRO A 6 53.32 135.16 -43.60
N LEU A 7 54.41 134.60 -43.03
CA LEU A 7 55.70 135.19 -42.60
C LEU A 7 55.87 136.12 -41.36
N LEU A 8 56.51 135.52 -40.34
CA LEU A 8 57.64 135.90 -39.48
C LEU A 8 58.14 137.37 -39.30
N ALA A 9 58.32 137.69 -37.99
CA ALA A 9 59.49 138.32 -37.31
C ALA A 9 59.71 139.86 -37.42
N PRO A 10 60.46 140.54 -36.50
CA PRO A 10 61.44 140.05 -35.52
C PRO A 10 61.48 140.71 -34.10
N GLN A 11 62.45 140.23 -33.30
CA GLN A 11 62.89 140.55 -31.92
C GLN A 11 63.42 141.98 -31.64
N ILE A 12 63.54 142.35 -30.34
CA ILE A 12 64.72 142.87 -29.56
C ILE A 12 64.25 143.17 -28.09
N GLN A 13 64.61 142.39 -27.04
CA GLN A 13 65.69 142.50 -25.99
C GLN A 13 65.70 143.82 -25.15
N TYR A 14 65.73 143.88 -23.80
CA TYR A 14 66.65 143.29 -22.79
C TYR A 14 66.03 143.23 -21.34
N SER A 15 66.11 142.05 -20.69
CA SER A 15 66.50 141.69 -19.29
C SER A 15 66.12 142.44 -17.98
N GLN A 16 65.83 141.60 -16.94
CA GLN A 16 65.97 141.69 -15.45
C GLN A 16 64.70 141.99 -14.59
N PHE A 17 64.41 141.40 -13.41
CA PHE A 17 64.49 140.06 -12.80
C PHE A 17 63.71 140.12 -11.42
N ILE A 18 62.82 139.14 -11.15
CA ILE A 18 62.29 138.62 -9.85
C ILE A 18 61.21 139.33 -8.96
N SER A 19 60.24 138.48 -8.55
CA SER A 19 59.41 138.43 -7.31
C SER A 19 57.98 138.98 -7.28
N ASN A 20 56.98 138.09 -7.44
CA ASN A 20 56.25 137.38 -6.35
C ASN A 20 54.77 137.18 -6.70
N GLY A 21 54.40 135.93 -7.00
CA GLY A 21 53.03 135.50 -7.30
C GLY A 21 52.43 134.57 -6.25
N ASN A 22 51.14 134.29 -6.42
CA ASN A 22 50.27 133.35 -5.70
C ASN A 22 49.73 133.76 -4.34
N ARG A 23 48.47 134.21 -4.33
CA ARG A 23 47.41 133.83 -3.37
C ARG A 23 46.09 134.54 -3.70
N HIS A 24 45.24 133.97 -4.57
CA HIS A 24 43.87 134.49 -4.72
C HIS A 24 42.85 133.50 -5.33
N TYR A 25 42.54 132.39 -4.65
CA TYR A 25 41.26 131.67 -4.77
C TYR A 25 41.10 130.79 -3.52
N ARG A 26 40.23 131.15 -2.56
CA ARG A 26 39.97 130.30 -1.37
C ARG A 26 38.50 130.16 -0.94
N ASP A 27 37.52 130.86 -1.52
CA ASP A 27 36.17 130.85 -0.90
C ASP A 27 35.01 130.59 -1.90
N LEU A 28 34.85 129.33 -2.34
CA LEU A 28 33.61 128.77 -2.91
C LEU A 28 33.26 127.46 -2.18
N PRO A 29 31.99 127.21 -1.78
CA PRO A 29 31.63 126.08 -0.91
C PRO A 29 31.55 124.72 -1.64
N ASP A 30 32.49 123.84 -1.32
CA ASP A 30 32.40 122.41 -0.93
C ASP A 30 31.28 121.46 -1.44
N VAL A 31 30.89 121.50 -2.72
CA VAL A 31 30.01 120.45 -3.34
C VAL A 31 30.82 119.34 -4.02
N THR A 32 32.10 119.59 -4.32
CA THR A 32 33.00 118.64 -4.98
C THR A 32 33.51 117.54 -4.03
N TYR A 33 33.81 117.87 -2.77
CA TYR A 33 34.22 116.87 -1.77
C TYR A 33 33.09 115.88 -1.42
N SER A 34 31.83 116.32 -1.34
CA SER A 34 30.69 115.44 -1.04
C SER A 34 30.44 114.37 -2.12
N LYS A 35 30.64 114.71 -3.40
CA LYS A 35 30.52 113.75 -4.51
C LYS A 35 31.74 112.83 -4.60
N GLU A 36 32.94 113.35 -4.32
CA GLU A 36 34.16 112.54 -4.27
C GLU A 36 34.11 111.49 -3.15
N ASP A 37 33.59 111.85 -1.97
CA ASP A 37 33.41 110.92 -0.85
C ASP A 37 32.34 109.85 -1.16
N GLN A 38 31.27 110.22 -1.86
CA GLN A 38 30.28 109.25 -2.37
C GLN A 38 30.89 108.29 -3.40
N VAL A 39 31.73 108.77 -4.32
CA VAL A 39 32.42 107.92 -5.31
C VAL A 39 33.38 106.94 -4.62
N LYS A 40 34.15 107.39 -3.63
CA LYS A 40 35.02 106.51 -2.84
C LYS A 40 34.23 105.46 -2.05
N ALA A 41 33.09 105.84 -1.47
CA ALA A 41 32.20 104.92 -0.77
C ALA A 41 31.65 103.84 -1.72
N LEU A 42 31.19 104.23 -2.91
CA LEU A 42 30.71 103.30 -3.95
C LEU A 42 31.83 102.40 -4.49
N GLN A 43 33.05 102.91 -4.62
CA GLN A 43 34.22 102.10 -5.02
C GLN A 43 34.55 101.03 -3.96
N HIS A 44 34.57 101.41 -2.68
CA HIS A 44 34.79 100.47 -1.58
C HIS A 44 33.68 99.42 -1.49
N GLU A 45 32.42 99.81 -1.70
CA GLU A 45 31.29 98.89 -1.75
C GLU A 45 31.38 97.92 -2.93
N LEU A 46 31.74 98.41 -4.12
CA LEU A 46 31.97 97.58 -5.30
C LEU A 46 33.10 96.55 -5.07
N GLU A 47 34.23 96.98 -4.50
CA GLU A 47 35.34 96.09 -4.15
C GLU A 47 34.94 95.04 -3.11
N SER A 48 34.13 95.43 -2.12
CA SER A 48 33.56 94.51 -1.13
C SER A 48 32.65 93.48 -1.80
N LEU A 49 31.77 93.92 -2.71
CA LEU A 49 30.86 93.07 -3.46
C LEU A 49 31.62 92.08 -4.37
N ILE A 50 32.70 92.53 -5.03
CA ILE A 50 33.58 91.66 -5.83
C ILE A 50 34.23 90.59 -4.96
N ARG A 51 34.75 90.94 -3.78
CA ARG A 51 35.34 89.95 -2.84
C ARG A 51 34.30 88.92 -2.41
N VAL A 52 33.10 89.37 -2.05
CA VAL A 52 31.99 88.47 -1.67
C VAL A 52 31.58 87.59 -2.85
N HIS A 53 31.55 88.12 -4.08
CA HIS A 53 31.24 87.36 -5.28
C HIS A 53 32.27 86.25 -5.55
N GLU A 54 33.57 86.55 -5.47
CA GLU A 54 34.62 85.55 -5.68
C GLU A 54 34.61 84.46 -4.61
N ILE A 55 34.34 84.81 -3.34
CA ILE A 55 34.14 83.82 -2.27
C ILE A 55 32.92 82.95 -2.57
N SER A 56 31.78 83.56 -2.91
CA SER A 56 30.55 82.85 -3.25
C SER A 56 30.76 81.89 -4.43
N LYS A 57 31.45 82.33 -5.48
CA LYS A 57 31.83 81.52 -6.63
C LYS A 57 32.71 80.33 -6.24
N GLY A 58 33.70 80.54 -5.36
CA GLY A 58 34.52 79.46 -4.81
C GLY A 58 33.68 78.42 -4.02
N THR A 59 32.74 78.89 -3.19
CA THR A 59 31.79 78.04 -2.47
C THR A 59 30.91 77.24 -3.43
N VAL A 60 30.37 77.87 -4.48
CA VAL A 60 29.56 77.19 -5.50
C VAL A 60 30.36 76.07 -6.18
N ILE A 61 31.61 76.33 -6.57
CA ILE A 61 32.48 75.33 -7.19
C ILE A 61 32.76 74.16 -6.22
N SER A 62 33.00 74.44 -4.94
CA SER A 62 33.23 73.42 -3.91
C SER A 62 32.01 72.52 -3.71
N LEU A 63 30.83 73.13 -3.54
CA LEU A 63 29.56 72.39 -3.40
C LEU A 63 29.26 71.56 -4.65
N GLN A 64 29.53 72.08 -5.85
CA GLN A 64 29.32 71.36 -7.10
C GLN A 64 30.21 70.10 -7.19
N ARG A 65 31.47 70.18 -6.75
CA ARG A 65 32.35 68.99 -6.65
C ARG A 65 31.83 67.98 -5.64
N GLN A 66 31.31 68.44 -4.49
CA GLN A 66 30.73 67.57 -3.47
C GLN A 66 29.48 66.84 -4.00
N ILE A 67 28.60 67.55 -4.71
CA ILE A 67 27.42 66.97 -5.38
C ILE A 67 27.87 65.88 -6.36
N SER A 68 28.84 66.16 -7.23
CA SER A 68 29.33 65.16 -8.20
C SER A 68 29.94 63.92 -7.53
N LEU A 69 30.61 64.07 -6.38
CA LEU A 69 31.12 62.94 -5.61
C LEU A 69 29.98 62.10 -5.03
N GLN A 70 28.96 62.74 -4.44
CA GLN A 70 27.79 62.08 -3.89
C GLN A 70 26.97 61.36 -4.98
N GLU A 71 26.79 61.96 -6.15
CA GLU A 71 26.16 61.33 -7.30
C GLU A 71 26.92 60.07 -7.76
N CYS A 72 28.26 60.13 -7.81
CA CYS A 72 29.09 58.98 -8.13
C CYS A 72 28.99 57.86 -7.06
N GLN A 73 28.81 58.21 -5.79
CA GLN A 73 28.59 57.23 -4.73
C GLN A 73 27.19 56.62 -4.82
N LEU A 74 26.17 57.43 -5.06
CA LEU A 74 24.79 56.98 -5.25
C LEU A 74 24.69 55.98 -6.41
N ARG A 75 25.25 56.32 -7.58
CA ARG A 75 25.29 55.42 -8.75
C ARG A 75 25.97 54.08 -8.46
N ARG A 76 27.04 54.09 -7.66
CA ARG A 76 27.73 52.85 -7.23
C ARG A 76 26.84 52.01 -6.32
N SER A 77 26.23 52.62 -5.32
CA SER A 77 25.31 51.94 -4.39
C SER A 77 24.07 51.38 -5.11
N GLU A 78 23.53 52.10 -6.08
CA GLU A 78 22.42 51.64 -6.92
C GLU A 78 22.81 50.40 -7.74
N SER A 79 23.99 50.41 -8.37
CA SER A 79 24.52 49.26 -9.10
C SER A 79 24.71 48.04 -8.18
N GLU A 80 25.28 48.24 -6.99
CA GLU A 80 25.43 47.19 -5.98
C GLU A 80 24.08 46.62 -5.56
N LYS A 81 23.09 47.48 -5.26
CA LYS A 81 21.72 47.07 -4.96
C LYS A 81 21.13 46.18 -6.06
N ASP A 82 21.30 46.56 -7.33
CA ASP A 82 20.75 45.81 -8.46
C ASP A 82 21.44 44.45 -8.63
N THR A 83 22.75 44.38 -8.39
CA THR A 83 23.49 43.10 -8.37
C THR A 83 23.01 42.18 -7.26
N LEU A 84 22.86 42.70 -6.04
CA LEU A 84 22.36 41.94 -4.90
C LEU A 84 20.92 41.47 -5.13
N GLN A 85 20.07 42.32 -5.71
CA GLN A 85 18.69 41.96 -6.05
C GLN A 85 18.63 40.83 -7.08
N ARG A 86 19.53 40.83 -8.08
CA ARG A 86 19.66 39.70 -9.03
C ARG A 86 20.07 38.41 -8.32
N HIS A 87 21.13 38.44 -7.51
CA HIS A 87 21.57 37.26 -6.76
C HIS A 87 20.46 36.75 -5.83
N LEU A 88 19.72 37.63 -5.16
CA LEU A 88 18.60 37.21 -4.31
C LEU A 88 17.52 36.46 -5.10
N LYS A 89 17.13 36.97 -6.27
CA LYS A 89 16.17 36.30 -7.16
C LYS A 89 16.67 34.93 -7.60
N GLU A 90 17.94 34.82 -8.00
CA GLU A 90 18.57 33.56 -8.39
C GLU A 90 18.59 32.55 -7.24
N ARG A 91 18.95 32.99 -6.03
CA ARG A 91 18.93 32.13 -4.83
C ARG A 91 17.53 31.66 -4.48
N ILE A 92 16.51 32.51 -4.62
CA ILE A 92 15.10 32.11 -4.42
C ILE A 92 14.70 31.01 -5.42
N ILE A 93 15.08 31.15 -6.69
CA ILE A 93 14.80 30.13 -7.72
C ILE A 93 15.52 28.82 -7.39
N GLN A 94 16.79 28.88 -7.00
CA GLN A 94 17.57 27.70 -6.60
C GLN A 94 16.95 26.99 -5.40
N ILE A 95 16.56 27.74 -4.35
CA ILE A 95 15.92 27.16 -3.16
C ILE A 95 14.60 26.48 -3.55
N LYS A 96 13.76 27.11 -4.37
CA LYS A 96 12.52 26.48 -4.86
C LYS A 96 12.79 25.18 -5.63
N ALA A 97 13.80 25.17 -6.49
CA ALA A 97 14.19 23.96 -7.23
C ALA A 97 14.68 22.85 -6.30
N MET A 98 15.50 23.20 -5.29
CA MET A 98 15.95 22.24 -4.28
C MET A 98 14.79 21.70 -3.43
N SER A 99 13.87 22.55 -2.97
CA SER A 99 12.68 22.13 -2.23
C SER A 99 11.81 21.15 -3.03
N SER A 100 11.63 21.41 -4.34
CA SER A 100 10.94 20.48 -5.24
C SER A 100 11.68 19.14 -5.35
N LYS A 101 13.01 19.16 -5.50
CA LYS A 101 13.82 17.94 -5.55
C LYS A 101 13.73 17.13 -4.25
N PHE A 102 13.81 17.77 -3.08
CA PHE A 102 13.67 17.08 -1.79
C PHE A 102 12.28 16.49 -1.58
N SER A 103 11.23 17.15 -2.10
CA SER A 103 9.87 16.62 -2.03
C SER A 103 9.74 15.33 -2.84
N ARG A 104 10.26 15.32 -4.08
CA ARG A 104 10.28 14.13 -4.93
C ARG A 104 11.09 12.98 -4.32
N LEU A 105 12.26 13.26 -3.76
CA LEU A 105 13.08 12.23 -3.09
C LEU A 105 12.37 11.61 -1.90
N ARG A 106 11.62 12.40 -1.13
CA ARG A 106 10.81 11.90 -0.02
C ARG A 106 9.67 11.01 -0.53
N GLU A 107 8.97 11.44 -1.57
CA GLU A 107 7.89 10.66 -2.21
C GLU A 107 8.41 9.34 -2.78
N GLU A 108 9.58 9.35 -3.41
CA GLU A 108 10.24 8.16 -3.95
C GLU A 108 10.63 7.17 -2.84
N GLY A 109 11.15 7.66 -1.71
CA GLY A 109 11.40 6.83 -0.53
C GLY A 109 10.12 6.17 0.01
N ASN A 110 9.04 6.94 0.16
CA ASN A 110 7.74 6.41 0.57
C ASN A 110 7.21 5.36 -0.42
N HIS A 111 7.41 5.57 -1.73
CA HIS A 111 7.02 4.61 -2.76
C HIS A 111 7.83 3.31 -2.67
N GLU A 112 9.14 3.39 -2.45
CA GLU A 112 9.97 2.18 -2.30
C GLU A 112 9.60 1.38 -1.04
N GLU A 113 9.32 2.06 0.07
CA GLU A 113 8.82 1.41 1.29
C GLU A 113 7.49 0.69 1.04
N MET A 114 6.55 1.34 0.34
CA MET A 114 5.28 0.73 -0.06
C MET A 114 5.51 -0.49 -0.97
N MET A 115 6.41 -0.39 -1.94
CA MET A 115 6.74 -1.50 -2.84
C MET A 115 7.41 -2.65 -2.10
N ALA A 116 8.27 -2.39 -1.11
CA ALA A 116 8.84 -3.41 -0.26
C ALA A 116 7.78 -4.15 0.56
N ALA A 117 6.80 -3.42 1.13
CA ALA A 117 5.66 -4.01 1.83
C ALA A 117 4.83 -4.93 0.92
N ILE A 118 4.45 -4.46 -0.28
CA ILE A 118 3.70 -5.25 -1.27
C ILE A 118 4.48 -6.51 -1.68
N ARG A 119 5.78 -6.41 -1.91
CA ARG A 119 6.62 -7.57 -2.26
C ARG A 119 6.63 -8.60 -1.13
N LYS A 120 6.73 -8.16 0.12
CA LYS A 120 6.67 -9.03 1.30
C LYS A 120 5.32 -9.75 1.37
N GLU A 121 4.21 -9.02 1.30
CA GLU A 121 2.86 -9.61 1.30
C GLU A 121 2.67 -10.62 0.16
N ASN A 122 3.21 -10.33 -1.03
CA ASN A 122 3.16 -11.25 -2.16
C ASN A 122 3.94 -12.55 -1.89
N CYS A 123 5.08 -12.48 -1.21
CA CYS A 123 5.82 -13.66 -0.76
C CYS A 123 5.03 -14.47 0.27
N ASP A 124 4.48 -13.81 1.29
CA ASP A 124 3.68 -14.45 2.35
C ASP A 124 2.45 -15.17 1.75
N ILE A 125 1.76 -14.53 0.79
CA ILE A 125 0.64 -15.14 0.06
C ILE A 125 1.09 -16.37 -0.74
N LYS A 126 2.24 -16.31 -1.42
CA LYS A 126 2.76 -17.46 -2.18
C LYS A 126 3.09 -18.64 -1.27
N GLU A 127 3.67 -18.39 -0.11
CA GLU A 127 3.96 -19.41 0.89
C GLU A 127 2.66 -20.07 1.38
N LEU A 128 1.66 -19.27 1.75
CA LEU A 128 0.35 -19.76 2.16
C LEU A 128 -0.32 -20.60 1.06
N VAL A 129 -0.24 -20.18 -0.21
CA VAL A 129 -0.78 -20.94 -1.34
C VAL A 129 -0.08 -22.30 -1.49
N LEU A 130 1.23 -22.37 -1.26
CA LEU A 130 1.96 -23.64 -1.29
C LEU A 130 1.54 -24.56 -0.15
N GLU A 131 1.39 -24.03 1.07
CA GLU A 131 0.90 -24.78 2.22
C GLU A 131 -0.50 -25.34 1.97
N LEU A 132 -1.43 -24.51 1.52
CA LEU A 132 -2.81 -24.91 1.19
C LEU A 132 -2.85 -25.98 0.09
N LYS A 133 -2.00 -25.88 -0.93
CA LYS A 133 -1.87 -26.92 -1.96
C LYS A 133 -1.38 -28.23 -1.38
N SER A 134 -0.40 -28.19 -0.47
CA SER A 134 0.11 -29.40 0.18
C SER A 134 -0.96 -30.08 1.05
N GLU A 135 -1.76 -29.29 1.77
CA GLU A 135 -2.84 -29.83 2.61
C GLU A 135 -3.98 -30.40 1.74
N LEU A 136 -4.29 -29.74 0.62
CA LEU A 136 -5.26 -30.25 -0.34
C LEU A 136 -4.86 -31.64 -0.88
N ILE A 137 -3.58 -31.83 -1.21
CA ILE A 137 -3.06 -33.13 -1.67
C ILE A 137 -3.26 -34.19 -0.57
N LYS A 138 -2.87 -33.90 0.68
CA LYS A 138 -3.06 -34.84 1.80
C LYS A 138 -4.53 -35.19 2.03
N GLN A 139 -5.43 -34.22 1.88
CA GLN A 139 -6.87 -34.50 2.00
C GLN A 139 -7.37 -35.37 0.84
N ASN A 140 -6.88 -35.14 -0.37
CA ASN A 140 -7.23 -35.97 -1.51
C ASN A 140 -6.73 -37.42 -1.33
N ASP A 141 -5.53 -37.61 -0.79
CA ASP A 141 -4.99 -38.94 -0.47
C ASP A 141 -5.89 -39.68 0.54
N LYS A 142 -6.36 -38.98 1.60
CA LYS A 142 -7.32 -39.55 2.56
C LYS A 142 -8.65 -39.90 1.91
N ILE A 143 -9.13 -39.08 0.98
CA ILE A 143 -10.36 -39.35 0.23
C ILE A 143 -10.19 -40.64 -0.59
N ASP A 144 -9.06 -40.82 -1.27
CA ASP A 144 -8.80 -42.01 -2.08
C ASP A 144 -8.59 -43.27 -1.22
N GLU A 145 -7.98 -43.14 -0.04
CA GLU A 145 -7.93 -44.20 0.97
C GLU A 145 -9.34 -44.61 1.41
N PHE A 146 -10.19 -43.66 1.79
CA PHE A 146 -11.56 -43.94 2.20
C PHE A 146 -12.40 -44.54 1.07
N LYS A 147 -12.25 -44.09 -0.17
CA LYS A 147 -12.90 -44.73 -1.33
C LYS A 147 -12.51 -46.20 -1.44
N THR A 148 -11.22 -46.51 -1.28
CA THR A 148 -10.72 -47.88 -1.34
C THR A 148 -11.30 -48.74 -0.22
N GLN A 149 -11.36 -48.21 1.01
CA GLN A 149 -11.99 -48.90 2.13
C GLN A 149 -13.49 -49.15 1.90
N VAL A 150 -14.23 -48.15 1.39
CA VAL A 150 -15.65 -48.30 1.06
C VAL A 150 -15.87 -49.38 0.01
N LEU A 151 -15.06 -49.42 -1.05
CA LEU A 151 -15.13 -50.48 -2.07
C LEU A 151 -14.84 -51.86 -1.47
N GLY A 152 -13.88 -51.96 -0.56
CA GLY A 152 -13.58 -53.19 0.18
C GLY A 152 -14.78 -53.68 0.99
N LEU A 153 -15.37 -52.81 1.82
CA LEU A 153 -16.55 -53.14 2.63
C LEU A 153 -17.78 -53.51 1.78
N GLN A 154 -17.96 -52.85 0.64
CA GLN A 154 -19.04 -53.19 -0.30
C GLN A 154 -18.86 -54.60 -0.86
N LYS A 155 -17.62 -54.98 -1.23
CA LYS A 155 -17.31 -56.33 -1.68
C LYS A 155 -17.59 -57.37 -0.60
N GLU A 156 -17.11 -57.14 0.63
CA GLU A 156 -17.37 -58.03 1.78
C GLU A 156 -18.87 -58.18 2.06
N THR A 157 -19.63 -57.08 1.98
CA THR A 157 -21.08 -57.11 2.16
C THR A 157 -21.77 -57.99 1.12
N ILE A 158 -21.36 -57.90 -0.15
CA ILE A 158 -21.88 -58.73 -1.23
C ILE A 158 -21.53 -60.20 -0.97
N GLU A 159 -20.28 -60.51 -0.60
CA GLU A 159 -19.83 -61.86 -0.29
C GLU A 159 -20.65 -62.48 0.85
N CYS A 160 -20.78 -61.79 1.98
CA CYS A 160 -21.63 -62.23 3.10
C CYS A 160 -23.09 -62.43 2.66
N GLN A 161 -23.64 -61.55 1.82
CA GLN A 161 -25.02 -61.69 1.34
C GLN A 161 -25.18 -62.95 0.48
N THR A 162 -24.19 -63.29 -0.35
CA THR A 162 -24.22 -64.53 -1.15
C THR A 162 -24.13 -65.77 -0.27
N GLU A 163 -23.31 -65.76 0.78
CA GLU A 163 -23.20 -66.85 1.74
C GLU A 163 -24.49 -67.05 2.53
N ILE A 164 -25.11 -65.97 3.01
CA ILE A 164 -26.41 -66.02 3.69
C ILE A 164 -27.47 -66.66 2.80
N ASN A 165 -27.47 -66.34 1.50
CA ASN A 165 -28.44 -66.92 0.57
C ASN A 165 -28.22 -68.43 0.36
N LYS A 166 -26.96 -68.87 0.22
CA LYS A 166 -26.62 -70.31 0.14
C LYS A 166 -27.05 -71.06 1.40
N LEU A 167 -26.75 -70.53 2.59
CA LEU A 167 -27.16 -71.14 3.85
C LEU A 167 -28.69 -71.21 4.01
N LYS A 168 -29.43 -70.22 3.48
CA LYS A 168 -30.90 -70.27 3.44
C LYS A 168 -31.41 -71.40 2.55
N GLU A 169 -30.82 -71.60 1.38
CA GLU A 169 -31.18 -72.69 0.47
C GLU A 169 -30.87 -74.07 1.08
N GLU A 170 -29.69 -74.23 1.69
CA GLU A 170 -29.31 -75.45 2.39
C GLU A 170 -30.27 -75.75 3.55
N LYS A 171 -30.61 -74.74 4.35
CA LYS A 171 -31.60 -74.86 5.43
C LYS A 171 -32.95 -75.34 4.89
N HIS A 172 -33.45 -74.75 3.80
CA HIS A 172 -34.71 -75.16 3.19
C HIS A 172 -34.67 -76.61 2.70
N ASN A 173 -33.57 -77.03 2.06
CA ASN A 173 -33.38 -78.40 1.60
C ASN A 173 -33.36 -79.41 2.77
N ILE A 174 -32.65 -79.09 3.85
CA ILE A 174 -32.62 -79.92 5.07
C ILE A 174 -34.02 -80.01 5.68
N GLN A 175 -34.75 -78.89 5.74
CA GLN A 175 -36.09 -78.86 6.29
C GLN A 175 -37.08 -79.71 5.47
N SER A 176 -37.05 -79.62 4.14
CA SER A 176 -37.85 -80.49 3.26
C SER A 176 -37.54 -81.97 3.48
N LYS A 177 -36.26 -82.34 3.58
CA LYS A 177 -35.86 -83.73 3.84
C LYS A 177 -36.31 -84.22 5.22
N ALA A 178 -36.30 -83.34 6.22
CA ALA A 178 -36.79 -83.67 7.56
C ALA A 178 -38.29 -83.97 7.55
N GLU A 179 -39.08 -83.15 6.83
CA GLU A 179 -40.52 -83.38 6.63
C GLU A 179 -40.78 -84.70 5.91
N ASP A 180 -40.05 -85.00 4.83
CA ASP A 180 -40.16 -86.28 4.11
C ASP A 180 -39.85 -87.49 5.01
N LEU A 181 -38.83 -87.38 5.86
CA LEU A 181 -38.47 -88.41 6.83
C LEU A 181 -39.56 -88.60 7.89
N GLU A 182 -40.17 -87.52 8.39
CA GLU A 182 -41.28 -87.58 9.35
C GLU A 182 -42.50 -88.28 8.77
N TYR A 183 -42.86 -87.99 7.50
CA TYR A 183 -43.94 -88.70 6.79
C TYR A 183 -43.64 -90.19 6.62
N SER A 184 -42.41 -90.52 6.21
CA SER A 184 -41.96 -91.91 6.07
C SER A 184 -41.99 -92.66 7.40
N GLU A 185 -41.53 -92.03 8.49
CA GLU A 185 -41.58 -92.59 9.84
C GLU A 185 -43.01 -92.90 10.27
N LEU A 186 -43.94 -91.98 10.05
CA LEU A 186 -45.37 -92.19 10.36
C LEU A 186 -45.95 -93.37 9.59
N HIS A 187 -45.62 -93.48 8.29
CA HIS A 187 -46.09 -94.59 7.46
C HIS A 187 -45.59 -95.94 7.96
N VAL A 188 -44.28 -96.04 8.28
CA VAL A 188 -43.69 -97.25 8.86
C VAL A 188 -44.34 -97.60 10.20
N LYS A 189 -44.67 -96.62 11.06
CA LYS A 189 -45.41 -96.86 12.31
C LYS A 189 -46.80 -97.44 12.05
N MET A 190 -47.52 -96.95 11.04
CA MET A 190 -48.84 -97.47 10.65
C MET A 190 -48.75 -98.91 10.14
N ASP A 191 -47.76 -99.20 9.28
CA ASP A 191 -47.52 -100.56 8.76
C ASP A 191 -47.16 -101.54 9.88
N LEU A 192 -46.33 -101.09 10.84
CA LEU A 192 -45.96 -101.87 12.01
C LEU A 192 -47.20 -102.21 12.87
N GLU A 193 -48.08 -101.24 13.12
CA GLU A 193 -49.31 -101.47 13.88
C GLU A 193 -50.29 -102.41 13.13
N SER A 194 -50.41 -102.26 11.81
CA SER A 194 -51.19 -103.17 10.96
C SER A 194 -50.64 -104.60 10.99
N LEU A 195 -49.32 -104.76 10.91
CA LEU A 195 -48.67 -106.07 10.99
C LEU A 195 -48.86 -106.69 12.38
N LYS A 196 -48.74 -105.90 13.45
CA LYS A 196 -49.00 -106.31 14.82
C LYS A 196 -50.43 -106.83 15.01
N THR A 197 -51.44 -106.07 14.57
CA THR A 197 -52.84 -106.50 14.66
C THR A 197 -53.12 -107.78 13.87
N ARG A 198 -52.48 -107.96 12.71
CA ARG A 198 -52.53 -109.22 11.96
C ARG A 198 -51.89 -110.38 12.71
N PHE A 199 -50.73 -110.17 13.33
CA PHE A 199 -50.06 -111.18 14.15
C PHE A 199 -50.94 -111.61 15.33
N GLU A 200 -51.56 -110.65 16.03
CA GLU A 200 -52.49 -110.97 17.13
C GLU A 200 -53.71 -111.79 16.66
N LYS A 201 -54.23 -111.51 15.45
CA LYS A 201 -55.31 -112.33 14.85
C LYS A 201 -54.82 -113.74 14.53
N PHE A 202 -53.63 -113.90 13.96
CA PHE A 202 -53.06 -115.22 13.69
C PHE A 202 -52.81 -116.00 14.98
N ARG A 203 -52.21 -115.35 15.98
CA ARG A 203 -52.00 -115.88 17.32
C ARG A 203 -53.32 -116.35 17.92
N SER A 204 -54.36 -115.51 17.91
CA SER A 204 -55.70 -115.86 18.38
C SER A 204 -56.28 -117.08 17.66
N LYS A 205 -56.08 -117.19 16.34
CA LYS A 205 -56.55 -118.33 15.54
C LYS A 205 -55.78 -119.61 15.86
N ILE A 206 -54.48 -119.53 16.09
CA ILE A 206 -53.66 -120.66 16.53
C ILE A 206 -54.17 -121.15 17.90
N ILE A 207 -54.30 -120.25 18.88
CA ILE A 207 -54.86 -120.56 20.20
C ILE A 207 -56.22 -121.26 20.06
N GLN A 208 -57.11 -120.70 19.23
CA GLN A 208 -58.43 -121.29 19.00
C GLN A 208 -58.32 -122.71 18.43
N ILE A 209 -57.45 -122.98 17.47
CA ILE A 209 -57.27 -124.32 16.87
C ILE A 209 -56.69 -125.30 17.89
N THR A 210 -55.62 -124.92 18.59
CA THR A 210 -54.91 -125.79 19.56
C THR A 210 -55.82 -126.23 20.69
N PHE A 211 -56.63 -125.31 21.23
CA PHE A 211 -57.46 -125.58 22.41
C PHE A 211 -58.93 -125.93 22.09
N SER A 212 -59.32 -126.00 20.81
CA SER A 212 -60.63 -126.53 20.38
C SER A 212 -60.59 -127.97 19.86
N ALA A 213 -59.41 -128.61 19.87
CA ALA A 213 -59.25 -130.02 19.47
C ALA A 213 -59.78 -130.99 20.55
N PRO A 214 -60.37 -132.14 20.18
CA PRO A 214 -60.90 -133.10 21.15
C PRO A 214 -59.81 -133.63 22.09
N GLY A 215 -59.89 -133.28 23.38
CA GLY A 215 -58.93 -133.70 24.41
C GLY A 215 -58.02 -132.59 24.95
N ALA A 216 -58.05 -131.38 24.39
CA ALA A 216 -57.25 -130.25 24.86
C ALA A 216 -57.78 -129.63 26.17
N THR A 217 -56.89 -129.26 27.08
CA THR A 217 -57.22 -128.60 28.36
C THR A 217 -57.26 -127.09 28.19
N ILE A 218 -58.40 -126.45 28.51
CA ILE A 218 -58.57 -125.00 28.37
C ILE A 218 -57.80 -124.27 29.49
N PRO A 219 -56.82 -123.40 29.18
CA PRO A 219 -56.01 -122.70 30.17
C PRO A 219 -56.79 -121.55 30.87
N LYS A 220 -56.45 -121.25 32.13
CA LYS A 220 -57.14 -120.24 32.99
C LYS A 220 -56.29 -119.01 33.36
N VAL A 221 -55.07 -118.88 32.82
CA VAL A 221 -54.11 -117.79 33.09
C VAL A 221 -53.73 -117.11 31.77
N GLU A 222 -53.16 -115.89 31.82
CA GLU A 222 -52.56 -115.23 30.65
C GLU A 222 -51.60 -116.20 29.94
N LEU A 223 -51.90 -116.45 28.67
CA LEU A 223 -51.24 -117.47 27.86
C LEU A 223 -49.99 -116.88 27.19
N THR A 224 -48.82 -117.45 27.45
CA THR A 224 -47.56 -117.04 26.84
C THR A 224 -47.34 -117.77 25.50
N ASP A 225 -46.53 -117.21 24.61
CA ASP A 225 -46.27 -117.81 23.29
C ASP A 225 -45.60 -119.19 23.40
N ASP A 226 -44.76 -119.36 24.43
CA ASP A 226 -44.13 -120.65 24.76
C ASP A 226 -45.17 -121.70 25.20
N ASP A 227 -46.21 -121.31 25.96
CA ASP A 227 -47.28 -122.22 26.41
C ASP A 227 -48.16 -122.70 25.24
N ILE A 228 -48.38 -121.84 24.22
CA ILE A 228 -49.12 -122.20 23.01
C ILE A 228 -48.34 -123.23 22.20
N LEU A 229 -47.03 -123.05 22.09
CA LEU A 229 -46.15 -123.97 21.36
C LEU A 229 -46.05 -125.33 22.05
N GLU A 230 -45.97 -125.36 23.39
CA GLU A 230 -45.96 -126.61 24.16
C GLU A 230 -47.26 -127.41 23.99
N ALA A 231 -48.42 -126.74 23.94
CA ALA A 231 -49.71 -127.40 23.71
C ALA A 231 -49.93 -127.91 22.27
N MET A 232 -49.07 -127.52 21.31
CA MET A 232 -49.13 -127.98 19.92
C MET A 232 -48.22 -129.19 19.62
N GLN A 233 -47.28 -129.50 20.53
CA GLN A 233 -46.35 -130.63 20.43
C GLN A 233 -47.00 -131.94 20.92
#